data_AF-A0A848VIA4-F1
#
_entry.id   AF-A0A848VIA4-F1
#
_cell.length_a   1.000
_cell.length_b   1.000
_cell.length_c   1.000
_cell.angle_alpha   90.00
_cell.angle_beta   90.00
_cell.angle_gamma   90.00
#
_symmetry.space_group_name_H-M   'P 1'
#
loop_
_entity.id
_entity.type
_entity.pdbx_description
1 polymer ?
#
loop_
_entity_poly.entity_id
_entity_poly.type
_entity_poly.pdbx_seq_one_letter_code
_entity_poly.pdbx_strand_id
1 'polypeptide(L)' 'MKRYGFEPSHVVRAPGRVNLIGEHTDYNDGFVLPLAIERAVWIAFRPR' A
#
# COMPACT_ATOMS: atom_id res chain seq x y z
N MET A 1 11.35 -12.33 -12.49
CA MET A 1 12.06 -12.82 -13.69
C MET A 1 13.08 -11.85 -14.30
N LYS A 2 12.76 -10.91 -15.20
CA LYS A 2 13.79 -10.36 -16.13
C LYS A 2 14.87 -9.41 -15.56
N ARG A 3 14.67 -8.77 -14.40
CA ARG A 3 15.58 -7.69 -13.95
C ARG A 3 16.75 -8.14 -13.07
N TYR A 4 16.58 -9.21 -12.29
CA TYR A 4 17.57 -9.62 -11.27
C TYR A 4 18.08 -11.05 -11.43
N GLY A 5 17.72 -11.75 -12.52
CA GLY A 5 18.21 -13.11 -12.83
C GLY A 5 17.69 -14.24 -11.94
N PHE A 6 16.91 -13.90 -10.90
CA PHE A 6 16.32 -14.87 -9.97
C PHE A 6 14.85 -14.53 -9.69
N GLU A 7 14.13 -15.52 -9.16
CA GLU A 7 12.78 -15.30 -8.67
C GLU A 7 12.75 -14.59 -7.32
N PRO A 8 11.85 -13.61 -7.15
CA PRO A 8 11.61 -13.04 -5.84
C PRO A 8 11.05 -14.12 -4.92
N SER A 9 11.45 -14.15 -3.65
CA SER A 9 10.82 -15.04 -2.67
C SER A 9 9.52 -14.46 -2.12
N HIS A 10 9.33 -13.14 -2.24
CA HIS A 10 8.16 -12.43 -1.76
C HIS A 10 7.69 -11.39 -2.76
N VAL A 11 6.37 -11.26 -2.88
CA VAL A 11 5.70 -10.15 -3.56
C VAL A 11 4.68 -9.58 -2.60
N VAL A 12 4.78 -8.29 -2.30
CA VAL A 12 3.85 -7.58 -1.41
C VAL A 12 3.14 -6.47 -2.17
N ARG A 13 1.90 -6.20 -1.76
CA ARG A 13 1.02 -5.18 -2.34
C ARG A 13 0.51 -4.25 -1.24
N ALA A 14 0.65 -2.95 -1.45
CA ALA A 14 0.05 -1.92 -0.60
C ALA A 14 -0.93 -1.08 -1.44
N PRO A 15 -2.25 -1.20 -1.24
CA PRO A 15 -3.21 -0.34 -1.93
C PRO A 15 -3.10 1.10 -1.43
N GLY A 16 -3.31 2.06 -2.34
CA GLY A 16 -3.61 3.43 -1.94
C GLY A 16 -4.97 3.50 -1.25
N ARG A 17 -5.28 4.66 -0.67
CA ARG A 17 -6.59 4.94 -0.08
C ARG A 17 -7.07 6.33 -0.44
N VAL A 18 -8.37 6.52 -0.35
CA VAL A 18 -9.02 7.83 -0.34
C VAL A 18 -9.81 7.96 0.95
N ASN A 19 -9.96 9.17 1.46
CA ASN A 19 -10.88 9.43 2.57
C ASN A 19 -12.21 9.91 1.98
N LEU A 20 -13.31 9.28 2.40
CA LEU A 20 -14.65 9.72 2.00
C LEU A 20 -15.12 10.91 2.84
N ILE A 21 -14.79 10.90 4.14
CA ILE A 21 -15.08 11.98 5.10
C ILE A 21 -14.10 11.94 6.28
N GLY A 22 -13.93 13.07 6.96
CA GLY A 22 -13.09 13.21 8.16
C GLY A 22 -11.69 13.76 7.88
N GLU A 23 -11.49 14.48 6.77
CA GLU A 23 -10.20 15.11 6.49
C GLU A 23 -9.77 16.05 7.61
N HIS A 24 -8.49 15.99 7.96
CA HIS A 24 -7.88 16.75 9.05
C HIS A 24 -8.44 16.50 10.47
N THR A 25 -9.14 15.39 10.69
CA THR A 25 -9.60 15.01 12.04
C THR A 25 -8.79 13.87 12.65
N ASP A 26 -8.10 13.10 11.82
CA ASP A 26 -7.30 11.93 12.19
C ASP A 26 -6.16 12.24 13.16
N TYR A 27 -5.49 13.38 12.99
CA TYR A 27 -4.42 13.80 13.88
C TYR A 27 -4.90 14.34 15.25
N ASN A 28 -6.22 14.47 15.44
CA ASN A 28 -6.86 14.88 16.69
C ASN A 28 -7.67 13.74 17.32
N ASP A 29 -7.32 12.48 17.04
CA ASP A 29 -8.07 11.29 17.49
C ASP A 29 -9.54 11.26 17.01
N GLY A 30 -9.86 12.00 15.96
CA GLY A 30 -11.18 12.01 15.33
C GLY A 30 -11.43 10.77 14.45
N PHE A 31 -12.71 10.45 14.24
CA PHE A 31 -13.08 9.35 13.34
C PHE A 31 -12.96 9.76 11.88
N VAL A 32 -12.45 8.84 11.05
CA VAL A 32 -12.36 8.97 9.60
C VAL A 32 -12.99 7.77 8.90
N LEU A 33 -13.47 7.98 7.66
CA LEU A 33 -14.00 6.90 6.82
C LEU A 33 -13.12 6.73 5.55
N PRO A 34 -11.97 6.05 5.65
CA PRO A 34 -11.12 5.76 4.51
C PRO A 34 -11.61 4.52 3.75
N LEU A 35 -11.25 4.45 2.48
CA LEU A 35 -11.45 3.27 1.63
C LEU A 35 -10.19 3.00 0.81
N ALA A 36 -9.79 1.73 0.74
CA ALA A 36 -8.73 1.29 -0.15
C ALA A 36 -9.17 1.41 -1.62
N ILE A 37 -8.28 1.85 -2.50
CA ILE A 37 -8.52 1.91 -3.94
C ILE A 37 -7.72 0.82 -4.67
N GLU A 38 -8.04 0.59 -5.94
CA GLU A 38 -7.39 -0.45 -6.74
C GLU A 38 -5.90 -0.15 -7.00
N ARG A 39 -5.57 1.13 -7.21
CA ARG A 39 -4.19 1.60 -7.42
C ARG A 39 -3.33 1.22 -6.22
N ALA A 40 -2.20 0.54 -6.48
CA ALA A 40 -1.36 -0.02 -5.44
C ALA A 40 0.13 0.07 -5.80
N VAL A 41 0.97 0.10 -4.78
CA VAL A 41 2.41 -0.13 -4.90
C VAL A 41 2.68 -1.62 -4.73
N TRP A 42 3.51 -2.17 -5.60
CA TRP A 42 3.96 -3.57 -5.57
C TRP A 42 5.46 -3.63 -5.35
N ILE A 43 5.90 -4.51 -4.46
CA ILE A 43 7.32 -4.74 -4.20
C ILE A 43 7.59 -6.24 -4.32
N ALA A 44 8.51 -6.61 -5.20
CA ALA A 44 9.03 -7.97 -5.33
C ALA A 44 10.46 -8.00 -4.79
N PHE A 45 10.74 -8.86 -3.82
CA PHE A 45 12.05 -8.92 -3.16
C PHE A 45 12.45 -10.34 -2.78
N ARG A 46 13.75 -10.52 -2.52
CA ARG A 46 14.36 -11.72 -2.00
C ARG A 46 15.45 -11.30 -1.01
N PRO A 47 15.59 -11.95 0.17
CA PRO A 47 16.77 -11.80 1.01
C PRO A 47 18.05 -12.07 0.20
N ARG A 48 19.14 -11.43 0.61
CA ARG A 48 20.43 -11.60 -0.06
C ARG A 48 21.07 -12.92 0.31
#